data_AF-A0A930WA07-F1
#
_entry.id   AF-A0A930WA07-F1
#
_cell.length_a   1.000
_cell.length_b   1.000
_cell.length_c   1.000
_cell.angle_alpha   90.00
_cell.angle_beta   90.00
_cell.angle_gamma   90.00
#
_symmetry.space_group_name_H-M   'P 1'
#
loop_
_entity.id
_entity.type
_entity.pdbx_description
1 polymer ?
#
loop_
_entity_poly.entity_id
_entity_poly.type
_entity_poly.pdbx_seq_one_letter_code
_entity_poly.pdbx_strand_id
1 'polypeptide(L)' 'MIGLPDLLFLSALLFCIGLYGLLTRRGIIPILMCVELMLNAVNINLVAFD' A
#
# COMPACT_ATOMS: atom_id res chain seq x y z
N MET A 1 -11.00 -20.08 -4.38
CA MET A 1 -11.44 -18.99 -5.27
C MET A 1 -10.98 -17.72 -4.58
N ILE A 2 -10.11 -16.93 -5.22
CA ILE A 2 -9.68 -15.64 -4.64
C ILE A 2 -10.89 -14.71 -4.65
N GLY A 3 -11.26 -14.21 -3.48
CA GLY A 3 -12.39 -13.32 -3.31
C GLY A 3 -11.94 -11.86 -3.20
N LEU A 4 -12.87 -10.94 -3.40
CA LEU A 4 -12.77 -9.54 -2.99
C LEU A 4 -12.05 -9.33 -1.62
N PRO A 5 -12.37 -10.09 -0.54
CA PRO A 5 -11.70 -9.91 0.74
C PRO A 5 -10.18 -10.16 0.70
N ASP A 6 -9.69 -11.07 -0.15
CA ASP A 6 -8.24 -11.33 -0.27
C ASP A 6 -7.50 -10.13 -0.87
N LEU A 7 -8.07 -9.48 -1.89
CA LEU A 7 -7.47 -8.29 -2.52
C LEU A 7 -7.50 -7.08 -1.58
N LEU A 8 -8.61 -6.88 -0.87
CA LEU A 8 -8.72 -5.81 0.13
C LEU A 8 -7.70 -6.02 1.26
N PHE A 9 -7.54 -7.25 1.74
CA PHE A 9 -6.57 -7.57 2.78
C PHE A 9 -5.13 -7.32 2.30
N LEU A 10 -4.80 -7.76 1.09
CA LEU A 10 -3.48 -7.54 0.49
C LEU A 10 -3.18 -6.04 0.32
N SER A 11 -4.13 -5.27 -0.20
CA SER A 11 -3.97 -3.82 -0.36
C SER A 11 -3.81 -3.11 0.98
N ALA A 12 -4.64 -3.43 1.97
CA ALA A 12 -4.53 -2.85 3.32
C ALA A 12 -3.17 -3.18 3.96
N LEU A 13 -2.68 -4.41 3.79
CA LEU A 13 -1.38 -4.83 4.32
C LEU A 13 -0.23 -4.06 3.67
N LEU A 14 -0.24 -3.92 2.34
CA LEU A 14 0.76 -3.12 1.61
C LEU A 14 0.72 -1.64 2.02
N PHE A 15 -0.47 -1.07 2.21
CA PHE A 15 -0.63 0.30 2.67
C PHE A 15 -0.06 0.51 4.08
N CYS A 16 -0.33 -0.41 5.01
CA CYS A 16 0.22 -0.39 6.37
C CYS A 16 1.75 -0.50 6.39
N ILE A 17 2.35 -1.33 5.53
CA ILE A 17 3.81 -1.42 5.37
C ILE A 17 4.38 -0.08 4.87
N GLY A 18 3.74 0.50 3.86
CA GLY A 18 4.08 1.83 3.37
C GLY A 18 4.01 2.88 4.48
N LEU A 19 2.96 2.85 5.30
CA LEU A 19 2.74 3.78 6.43
C LEU A 19 3.79 3.64 7.52
N TYR A 20 4.11 2.40 7.88
CA TYR A 20 5.19 2.15 8.83
C TYR A 20 6.54 2.66 8.32
N GLY A 21 6.83 2.42 7.04
CA GLY A 21 8.03 2.93 6.38
C GLY A 21 8.06 4.47 6.34
N LEU A 22 6.94 5.11 6.06
CA LEU A 22 6.82 6.56 6.03
C LEU A 22 7.15 7.21 7.39
N LEU A 23 6.66 6.62 8.48
CA LEU A 23 6.85 7.15 9.84
C LEU A 23 8.26 6.91 10.39
N THR A 24 8.93 5.84 9.94
CA THR A 24 10.22 5.41 10.51
C THR A 24 11.42 6.04 9.78
N ARG A 25 11.25 6.44 8.52
CA ARG A 25 12.36 6.92 7.67
C ARG A 25 12.51 8.43 7.78
N ARG A 26 13.75 8.91 7.88
CA ARG A 26 14.10 10.36 7.96
C ARG A 26 14.63 10.95 6.65
N GLY A 27 14.83 10.12 5.63
CA GLY A 27 15.35 10.55 4.33
C GLY A 27 14.22 10.83 3.34
N ILE A 28 14.34 11.88 2.54
CA ILE A 28 13.32 12.23 1.54
C ILE A 28 13.12 11.12 0.49
N ILE A 29 14.21 10.46 0.08
CA ILE A 29 14.19 9.36 -0.90
C ILE A 29 13.44 8.12 -0.37
N PRO A 30 13.78 7.57 0.81
CA PRO A 30 13.02 6.42 1.34
C PRO A 30 11.58 6.77 1.69
N ILE A 31 11.29 8.01 2.09
CA ILE A 31 9.92 8.50 2.28
C ILE A 31 9.14 8.44 0.96
N LEU A 32 9.70 8.95 -0.14
CA LEU A 32 9.08 8.88 -1.47
C LEU A 32 8.83 7.43 -1.91
N MET A 33 9.78 6.53 -1.69
CA MET A 33 9.61 5.10 -1.99
C MET A 33 8.44 4.48 -1.19
N CYS A 34 8.28 4.85 0.08
CA CYS A 34 7.14 4.42 0.89
C CYS A 34 5.82 5.00 0.37
N VAL A 35 5.81 6.24 -0.12
CA VAL A 35 4.63 6.86 -0.74
C VAL A 35 4.27 6.15 -2.04
N GLU A 36 5.23 5.82 -2.91
CA GLU A 36 4.95 5.03 -4.12
C GLU A 36 4.37 3.66 -3.78
N LEU A 37 4.86 3.00 -2.72
CA LEU A 37 4.31 1.75 -2.24
C LEU A 37 2.85 1.90 -1.75
N MET A 38 2.54 2.97 -1.01
CA MET A 38 1.16 3.28 -0.60
C MET A 38 0.25 3.54 -1.80
N LEU A 39 0.73 4.30 -2.79
CA LEU A 39 -0.04 4.61 -4.01
C LEU A 39 -0.33 3.33 -4.82
N ASN A 40 0.62 2.41 -4.88
CA ASN A 40 0.42 1.10 -5.52
C ASN A 40 -0.66 0.28 -4.78
N ALA A 41 -0.66 0.30 -3.45
CA ALA A 41 -1.71 -0.36 -2.66
C ALA A 41 -3.11 0.23 -2.96
N VAL A 42 -3.23 1.56 -3.00
CA VAL A 42 -4.49 2.24 -3.36
C VAL A 42 -4.93 1.90 -4.78
N ASN A 43 -4.00 1.75 -5.72
CA ASN A 43 -4.32 1.35 -7.09
C ASN A 43 -4.89 -0.08 -7.15
N ILE A 44 -4.29 -1.02 -6.42
CA ILE A 44 -4.82 -2.39 -6.27
C ILE A 44 -6.22 -2.35 -5.67
N ASN A 45 -6.46 -1.52 -4.66
CA ASN A 45 -7.78 -1.34 -4.05
C ASN A 45 -8.79 -0.83 -5.09
N LEU A 46 -8.41 0.16 -5.90
CA LEU A 46 -9.26 0.72 -6.94
C LEU A 46 -9.66 -0.34 -7.98
N VAL A 47 -8.69 -1.13 -8.47
CA VAL A 47 -8.93 -2.23 -9.41
C VAL A 47 -9.74 -3.37 -8.79
N ALA A 48 -9.67 -3.58 -7.48
CA ALA A 48 -10.51 -4.57 -6.79
C ALA A 48 -12.00 -4.19 -6.81
N PHE A 49 -12.31 -2.90 -6.91
CA PHE A 49 -13.68 -2.36 -6.90
C PHE A 49 -14.20 -2.02 -8.31
N ASP A 50 -13.40 -2.21 -9.35
CA ASP A 50 -13.79 -2.18 -10.76
C ASP A 50 -14.26 -3.58 -11.22
#